data_AF-A0A330L466-F1
#
_entry.id   AF-A0A330L466-F1
#
_cell.length_a   1.000
_cell.length_b   1.000
_cell.length_c   1.000
_cell.angle_alpha   90.00
_cell.angle_beta   90.00
_cell.angle_gamma   90.00
#
_symmetry.space_group_name_H-M   'P 1'
#
loop_
_entity.id
_entity.type
_entity.pdbx_description
1 polymer ?
#
loop_
_entity_poly.entity_id
_entity_poly.type
_entity_poly.pdbx_seq_one_letter_code
_entity_poly.pdbx_strand_id
1 'polypeptide(L)' 'MNEYQIGGGLRLLTAVEKTEAFAEFLKTRMTRALETEDPTELHYLLAQVDDYHSYLWRYYKKLASDRSERMNPGV' A
#
# COMPACT_ATOMS: atom_id res chain seq x y z
N MET A 1 -3.80 18.38 0.64
CA MET A 1 -3.68 17.08 -0.03
C MET A 1 -2.32 16.53 0.37
N ASN A 2 -2.29 15.55 1.28
CA ASN A 2 -1.03 15.03 1.81
C ASN A 2 -0.40 14.11 0.75
N GLU A 3 0.83 14.40 0.36
CA GLU A 3 1.63 13.55 -0.53
C GLU A 3 1.83 12.20 0.15
N TYR A 4 1.35 11.15 -0.52
CA TYR A 4 1.50 9.76 -0.09
C TYR A 4 2.99 9.41 0.02
N GLN A 5 3.56 9.42 1.24
CA GLN A 5 4.96 9.05 1.45
C GLN A 5 5.14 7.53 1.49
N ILE A 6 5.88 7.01 0.50
CA ILE A 6 6.25 5.59 0.37
C ILE A 6 7.42 5.32 1.33
N GLY A 7 7.08 4.95 2.56
CA GLY A 7 8.03 4.67 3.63
C GLY A 7 7.38 4.92 4.97
N GLY A 8 6.97 3.86 5.66
CA GLY A 8 6.30 3.97 6.95
C GLY A 8 6.47 2.70 7.76
N GLY A 9 6.34 2.83 9.07
CA GLY A 9 6.45 1.69 9.99
C GLY A 9 5.46 0.57 9.64
N LEU A 10 5.86 -0.68 9.88
CA LEU A 10 5.01 -1.86 9.73
C LEU A 10 4.09 -2.02 10.95
N ARG A 11 3.27 -1.00 11.21
CA ARG A 11 2.29 -0.95 12.32
C ARG A 11 0.88 -0.97 11.75
N LEU A 12 -0.07 -1.54 12.50
CA LEU A 12 -1.47 -1.66 12.07
C LEU A 12 -2.07 -0.31 11.68
N LEU A 13 -1.94 0.71 12.53
CA LEU A 13 -2.48 2.04 12.25
C LEU A 13 -1.92 2.61 10.94
N THR A 14 -0.61 2.50 10.74
CA THR A 14 0.06 2.96 9.50
C THR A 14 -0.39 2.18 8.27
N ALA A 15 -0.63 0.87 8.38
CA ALA A 15 -1.13 0.07 7.26
C ALA A 15 -2.56 0.46 6.89
N VAL A 16 -3.43 0.73 7.88
CA VAL A 16 -4.80 1.21 7.67
C VAL A 16 -4.80 2.60 7.00
N GLU A 17 -4.08 3.57 7.57
CA GLU A 17 -3.97 4.92 7.01
C GLU A 17 -3.45 4.92 5.56
N LYS A 18 -2.44 4.10 5.26
CA LYS A 18 -1.94 3.94 3.90
C LYS A 18 -2.95 3.32 2.95
N THR A 19 -3.73 2.35 3.43
CA THR A 19 -4.80 1.71 2.64
C THR A 19 -5.88 2.72 2.28
N GLU A 20 -6.34 3.51 3.24
CA GLU A 20 -7.36 4.54 3.02
C GLU A 20 -6.87 5.62 2.06
N ALA A 21 -5.66 6.15 2.28
CA ALA A 21 -5.06 7.15 1.40
C ALA A 21 -4.86 6.61 -0.03
N PHE A 22 -4.44 5.36 -0.17
CA PHE A 22 -4.23 4.73 -1.47
C PHE A 22 -5.56 4.48 -2.22
N ALA A 23 -6.61 4.07 -1.51
CA ALA A 23 -7.94 3.91 -2.09
C ALA A 23 -8.49 5.24 -2.64
N GLU A 24 -8.32 6.34 -1.89
CA GLU A 24 -8.73 7.67 -2.35
C GLU A 24 -7.89 8.14 -3.54
N PHE A 25 -6.58 7.88 -3.52
CA PHE A 25 -5.69 8.15 -4.65
C PHE A 25 -6.12 7.42 -5.93
N LEU A 26 -6.45 6.12 -5.85
CA LEU A 26 -6.94 5.38 -7.00
C LEU A 26 -8.25 5.95 -7.52
N LYS A 27 -9.23 6.19 -6.63
CA LYS A 27 -10.53 6.73 -7.01
C LYS A 27 -10.42 8.11 -7.68
N THR A 28 -9.51 8.96 -7.21
CA THR A 28 -9.39 10.33 -7.72
C THR A 28 -8.51 10.45 -8.97
N ARG A 29 -7.37 9.74 -9.02
CA ARG A 29 -6.41 9.87 -10.13
C ARG A 29 -6.51 8.75 -11.15
N MET A 30 -6.64 7.50 -10.71
CA MET A 30 -6.69 6.35 -11.64
C MET A 30 -7.95 6.38 -12.48
N THR A 31 -9.10 6.62 -11.86
CA THR A 31 -10.37 6.75 -12.60
C THR A 31 -10.27 7.86 -13.65
N ARG A 32 -9.72 9.03 -13.28
CA ARG A 32 -9.54 10.13 -14.23
C ARG A 32 -8.59 9.78 -15.37
N ALA A 33 -7.44 9.18 -15.08
CA ALA A 33 -6.46 8.79 -16.10
C ALA A 33 -7.05 7.79 -17.11
N LEU A 34 -7.91 6.88 -16.64
CA LEU A 34 -8.64 5.94 -17.49
C LEU A 34 -9.70 6.65 -18.33
N GLU A 35 -10.51 7.54 -17.73
CA GLU A 35 -11.55 8.30 -18.41
C GLU A 35 -11.00 9.23 -19.50
N THR A 36 -9.79 9.77 -19.29
CA THR A 36 -9.13 10.65 -20.26
C THR A 36 -8.17 9.91 -21.19
N GLU A 37 -8.09 8.58 -21.10
CA GLU A 37 -7.16 7.75 -21.86
C GLU A 37 -5.71 8.27 -21.82
N ASP A 38 -5.22 8.69 -20.64
CA ASP A 38 -3.87 9.22 -20.46
C ASP A 38 -2.87 8.09 -20.11
N PRO A 39 -2.07 7.59 -21.07
CA PRO A 39 -1.16 6.48 -20.83
C PRO A 39 0.03 6.87 -19.94
N THR A 40 0.40 8.15 -19.90
CA THR A 40 1.56 8.62 -19.13
C THR A 40 1.22 8.65 -17.65
N GLU A 41 0.07 9.25 -17.32
CA GLU A 41 -0.46 9.24 -15.96
C GLU A 41 -0.75 7.81 -15.53
N LEU A 42 -1.38 6.99 -16.37
CA LEU A 42 -1.67 5.59 -16.05
C LEU A 42 -0.39 4.80 -15.71
N HIS A 43 0.69 4.96 -16.47
CA HIS A 43 1.97 4.32 -16.16
C HIS A 43 2.54 4.77 -14.80
N TYR A 44 2.50 6.07 -14.50
CA TYR A 44 2.91 6.59 -13.20
C TYR A 44 2.07 5.99 -12.06
N LEU A 45 0.76 5.93 -12.21
CA LEU A 45 -0.15 5.40 -11.19
C LEU A 45 0.06 3.90 -10.97
N LEU A 46 0.39 3.13 -12.02
CA LEU A 46 0.73 1.71 -11.90
C LEU A 46 2.00 1.48 -11.07
N ALA A 47 3.00 2.35 -11.17
CA ALA A 47 4.17 2.27 -10.30
C ALA A 47 3.79 2.45 -8.82
N GLN A 48 2.85 3.37 -8.53
CA GLN A 48 2.34 3.56 -7.16
C GLN A 48 1.58 2.34 -6.63
N VAL A 49 0.88 1.60 -7.50
CA VAL A 49 0.25 0.31 -7.16
C VAL A 49 1.30 -0.73 -6.76
N ASP A 50 2.39 -0.83 -7.51
CA ASP A 50 3.47 -1.77 -7.19
C ASP A 50 4.18 -1.42 -5.88
N ASP A 51 4.39 -0.12 -5.61
CA ASP A 51 4.94 0.35 -4.35
C ASP A 51 4.03 0.01 -3.15
N TYR A 52 2.71 0.21 -3.30
CA TYR A 52 1.73 -0.16 -2.28
C TYR A 52 1.68 -1.68 -2.05
N HIS A 53 1.70 -2.47 -3.12
CA HIS A 53 1.80 -3.93 -3.05
C HIS A 53 3.06 -4.35 -2.29
N SER A 54 4.21 -3.78 -2.64
CA SER A 54 5.48 -4.04 -1.96
C SER A 54 5.43 -3.70 -0.47
N TYR A 55 4.78 -2.60 -0.08
CA TYR A 55 4.54 -2.26 1.32
C TYR A 55 3.67 -3.30 2.04
N LEU A 56 2.50 -3.63 1.49
CA LEU A 56 1.59 -4.60 2.10
C LEU A 56 2.21 -5.99 2.19
N TRP A 57 3.02 -6.39 1.20
CA TRP A 57 3.73 -7.66 1.22
C TRP A 57 4.70 -7.74 2.40
N ARG A 58 5.46 -6.68 2.68
CA ARG A 58 6.32 -6.60 3.87
C ARG A 58 5.49 -6.67 5.16
N TYR A 59 4.35 -5.98 5.19
CA TYR A 59 3.45 -6.01 6.35
C TYR A 59 2.86 -7.41 6.58
N TYR A 60 2.46 -8.11 5.52
CA TYR A 60 2.02 -9.50 5.57
C TYR A 60 3.11 -10.42 6.15
N LYS A 61 4.35 -10.33 5.64
CA LYS A 61 5.46 -11.14 6.16
C LYS A 61 5.70 -10.91 7.65
N LYS A 62 5.62 -9.66 8.10
CA LYS A 62 5.70 -9.33 9.52
C LYS A 62 4.58 -10.02 10.31
N LEU A 63 3.32 -9.90 9.87
CA LEU A 63 2.20 -10.55 10.55
C LEU A 63 2.35 -12.07 10.60
N ALA A 64 2.85 -12.69 9.52
CA ALA A 64 3.11 -14.12 9.47
C ALA A 64 4.20 -14.54 10.48
N SER A 65 5.29 -13.77 10.59
CA SER A 65 6.34 -13.99 11.60
C SER A 65 5.80 -13.83 13.02
N ASP A 66 5.18 -12.68 13.31
CA ASP A 66 4.62 -12.36 14.64
C ASP A 66 3.62 -13.44 15.09
N ARG A 67 2.81 -13.96 14.17
CA ARG A 67 1.84 -15.03 14.47
C ARG A 67 2.55 -16.36 14.75
N SER A 68 3.57 -16.70 13.98
CA SER A 68 4.36 -17.92 14.20
C SER A 68 5.06 -17.90 15.56
N GLU A 69 5.65 -16.76 15.94
CA GLU A 69 6.30 -16.56 17.26
C GLU A 69 5.31 -16.69 18.42
N ARG A 70 4.08 -16.18 18.26
CA ARG A 70 3.02 -16.34 19.27
C ARG A 70 2.51 -17.78 19.39
N MET A 71 2.53 -18.54 18.29
CA MET A 71 2.05 -19.93 18.25
C MET A 71 3.10 -20.93 18.73
N ASN A 72 4.39 -20.61 18.58
CA ASN A 72 5.53 -21.36 19.13
C ASN A 72 6.35 -20.44 20.04
N PRO A 73 5.86 -20.11 21.24
CA PRO A 73 6.64 -19.34 22.21
C PRO A 73 7.74 -20.23 22.78
N GLY A 74 8.89 -20.25 22.10
CA GLY A 74 9.96 -21.24 22.27
C GLY A 74 9.55 -22.62 21.71
N VAL A 75 10.38 -23.59 21.37
CA VAL A 75 11.82 -23.83 21.60
C VAL A 75 12.42 -23.11 22.80
#